data_AF-A0A2N2BRW7-F1
#
_entry.id   AF-A0A2N2BRW7-F1
#
_cell.length_a   1.000
_cell.length_b   1.000
_cell.length_c   1.000
_cell.angle_alpha   90.00
_cell.angle_beta   90.00
_cell.angle_gamma   90.00
#
_symmetry.space_group_name_H-M   'P 1'
#
loop_
_entity.id
_entity.type
_entity.pdbx_description
1 polymer ?
#
loop_
_entity_poly.entity_id
_entity_poly.type
_entity_poly.pdbx_seq_one_letter_code
_entity_poly.pdbx_strand_id
1 'polypeptide(L)' 'MSESTFMGVERDRIDWSPQIDFTKCNDCMDCVEFCPHQVFEVDENAKPKLKV' A
#
# COMPACT_ATOMS: atom_id res chain seq x y z
N MET A 1 -2.93 -11.33 -24.09
CA MET A 1 -3.19 -12.41 -23.12
C MET A 1 -2.83 -11.86 -21.76
N SER A 2 -3.82 -11.49 -20.97
CA SER A 2 -3.63 -11.15 -19.55
C SER A 2 -3.09 -12.41 -18.87
N GLU A 3 -1.80 -12.44 -18.56
CA GLU A 3 -1.24 -13.52 -17.77
C GLU A 3 -1.98 -13.54 -16.42
N SER A 4 -2.77 -14.58 -16.19
CA SER A 4 -3.54 -14.78 -14.95
C SER A 4 -2.63 -15.07 -13.75
N THR A 5 -1.34 -15.31 -14.01
CA THR A 5 -0.34 -15.62 -12.99
C THR A 5 0.79 -14.59 -13.01
N PHE A 6 1.18 -14.09 -11.85
CA PHE A 6 2.42 -13.33 -11.66
C PHE A 6 3.41 -14.19 -10.87
N MET A 7 4.61 -14.41 -11.42
CA MET A 7 5.65 -15.26 -10.81
C MET A 7 5.13 -16.66 -10.41
N GLY A 8 4.22 -17.24 -11.20
CA GLY A 8 3.63 -18.56 -10.93
C GLY A 8 2.52 -18.57 -9.86
N VAL A 9 2.11 -17.41 -9.35
CA VAL A 9 0.99 -17.26 -8.41
C VAL A 9 -0.19 -16.60 -9.11
N GLU A 10 -1.39 -17.16 -8.95
CA GLU A 10 -2.63 -16.57 -9.44
C GLU A 10 -2.78 -15.11 -8.97
N ARG A 11 -3.11 -14.22 -9.91
CA ARG A 11 -3.26 -12.77 -9.67
C ARG A 11 -4.21 -12.46 -8.51
N ASP A 12 -5.26 -13.26 -8.36
CA ASP A 12 -6.31 -13.05 -7.35
C ASP A 12 -5.88 -13.45 -5.92
N ARG A 13 -4.72 -14.10 -5.76
CA ARG A 13 -4.24 -14.56 -4.45
C ARG A 13 -3.32 -13.58 -3.72
N ILE A 14 -2.88 -12.51 -4.38
CA ILE A 14 -1.93 -11.54 -3.84
C ILE A 14 -2.64 -10.20 -3.69
N ASP A 15 -2.56 -9.61 -2.50
CA ASP A 15 -2.94 -8.21 -2.31
C ASP A 15 -1.87 -7.32 -2.95
N TRP A 16 -2.22 -6.75 -4.10
CA TRP A 16 -1.28 -5.97 -4.92
C TRP A 16 -1.01 -4.57 -4.38
N SER A 17 -1.84 -4.09 -3.46
CA SER A 17 -1.67 -2.82 -2.79
C SER A 17 -1.11 -3.04 -1.38
N PRO A 18 -0.12 -2.23 -0.95
CA PRO A 18 0.35 -2.28 0.44
C PRO A 18 -0.80 -1.93 1.40
N GLN A 19 -0.82 -2.56 2.57
CA GLN A 19 -1.80 -2.32 3.62
C GLN A 19 -1.08 -1.90 4.90
N ILE A 20 -1.66 -0.94 5.63
CA ILE A 20 -1.12 -0.45 6.90
C ILE A 20 -1.89 -1.12 8.04
N ASP A 21 -1.16 -1.81 8.92
CA ASP A 21 -1.71 -2.29 10.19
C ASP A 21 -1.67 -1.15 11.22
N PHE A 22 -2.80 -0.46 11.38
CA PHE A 22 -2.94 0.67 12.30
C PHE A 22 -2.78 0.30 13.78
N THR A 23 -2.81 -1.00 14.14
CA THR A 23 -2.50 -1.42 15.52
C THR A 23 -1.01 -1.33 15.83
N LYS A 24 -0.16 -1.35 14.79
CA LYS A 24 1.30 -1.22 14.89
C LYS A 24 1.82 0.14 14.40
N CYS A 25 1.00 0.88 13.65
CA CYS A 25 1.34 2.21 13.16
C CYS A 25 1.59 3.19 14.32
N ASN A 26 2.69 3.94 14.24
CA ASN A 26 3.07 4.97 15.20
C ASN A 26 3.03 6.40 14.58
N ASP A 27 2.37 6.54 13.43
CA ASP A 27 2.18 7.81 12.72
C ASP A 27 3.50 8.53 12.34
N CYS A 28 4.56 7.78 12.02
CA CYS A 28 5.87 8.33 11.64
C CYS A 28 5.93 8.99 10.26
N MET A 29 4.98 8.70 9.37
CA MET A 29 4.92 9.16 7.97
C MET A 29 6.02 8.67 7.02
N ASP A 30 6.91 7.78 7.44
CA ASP A 30 7.94 7.19 6.58
C ASP A 30 7.36 6.55 5.32
N CYS A 31 6.20 5.91 5.41
CA CYS A 31 5.53 5.28 4.26
C CYS A 31 5.13 6.27 3.15
N VAL A 32 4.88 7.54 3.51
CA VAL A 32 4.55 8.61 2.56
C VAL A 32 5.83 9.18 1.95
N GLU A 33 6.87 9.38 2.75
CA GLU A 33 8.13 10.01 2.30
C GLU A 33 9.03 9.06 1.50
N PHE A 34 9.14 7.80 1.93
CA PHE A 34 10.03 6.82 1.31
C PHE A 34 9.52 6.33 -0.05
N CYS A 35 8.20 6.27 -0.25
CA CYS A 35 7.64 5.64 -1.44
C CYS A 35 7.78 6.54 -2.67
N PRO A 36 8.62 6.19 -3.67
CA PRO A 36 8.80 7.01 -4.88
C PRO A 36 7.53 7.07 -5.75
N HIS A 37 6.64 6.09 -5.59
CA HIS A 37 5.37 6.02 -6.30
C HIS A 37 4.23 6.75 -5.57
N GLN A 38 4.49 7.30 -4.38
CA GLN A 38 3.52 8.10 -3.61
C GLN A 38 2.16 7.40 -3.48
N VAL A 39 2.21 6.10 -3.13
CA VAL A 39 1.01 5.25 -3.00
C VAL A 39 0.21 5.56 -1.75
N PHE A 40 0.82 6.24 -0.78
CA PHE A 40 0.16 6.74 0.43
C PHE A 40 0.13 8.27 0.41
N GLU A 41 -0.94 8.84 0.96
CA GLU A 41 -1.13 10.27 1.21
C GLU A 41 -1.50 10.50 2.69
N VAL A 42 -1.40 11.74 3.16
CA VAL A 42 -1.80 12.11 4.52
C VAL A 42 -3.23 12.64 4.51
N ASP A 43 -4.08 12.09 5.37
CA ASP A 43 -5.47 12.54 5.51
C ASP A 43 -5.63 13.76 6.44
N GLU A 44 -6.87 14.22 6.63
CA GLU A 44 -7.20 15.38 7.47
C GLU A 44 -6.85 15.18 8.96
N ASN A 45 -6.68 13.94 9.41
CA ASN A 45 -6.34 13.59 10.80
C ASN A 45 -4.85 13.31 10.99
N ALA A 46 -4.01 13.68 10.00
CA ALA A 46 -2.60 13.34 9.97
C ALA A 46 -2.36 11.82 10.11
N LYS A 47 -3.15 11.01 9.39
CA LYS A 47 -2.98 9.56 9.25
C LYS A 47 -2.57 9.22 7.81
N PRO A 48 -1.68 8.23 7.60
CA PRO A 48 -1.39 7.74 6.26
C PRO A 48 -2.58 6.96 5.70
N LYS A 49 -2.96 7.24 4.46
CA LYS A 49 -4.08 6.61 3.74
C LYS A 49 -3.62 6.18 2.35
N LEU A 50 -4.07 5.00 1.90
CA LEU A 50 -3.79 4.54 0.54
C LEU A 50 -4.48 5.48 -0.48
N LYS A 51 -3.71 5.96 -1.45
CA LYS A 51 -4.21 6.74 -2.58
C LYS A 51 -4.94 5.79 -3.54
N VAL A 52 -6.26 5.95 -3.65
CA VAL A 52 -7.14 5.14 -4.51
C VAL A 52 -7.36 5.82 -5.85
#